data_AF-A0A536WUK8-F1
#
_entry.id   AF-A0A536WUK8-F1
#
_cell.length_a   1.000
_cell.length_b   1.000
_cell.length_c   1.000
_cell.angle_alpha   90.00
_cell.angle_beta   90.00
_cell.angle_gamma   90.00
#
_symmetry.space_group_name_H-M   'P 1'
#
loop_
_entity.id
_entity.type
_entity.pdbx_description
1 polymer ?
#
loop_
_entity_poly.entity_id
_entity_poly.type
_entity_poly.pdbx_seq_one_letter_code
_entity_poly.pdbx_strand_id
1 'polypeptide(L)'
;NALSKARFEFRWADQFNLGLDPDTAREFHDETLPQDGAKVAHFCSMCGPHFCSMKITQDVRDYVEQGLKQKAVEFVKKGGEIYQKPE
;
A
#
# COMPACT_ATOMS: atom_id res chain seq x y z
N ASN A 1 11.38 5.48 12.22
CA ASN A 1 10.76 4.61 11.19
C ASN A 1 10.11 5.40 10.02
N ALA A 2 10.26 6.73 9.94
CA ALA A 2 9.55 7.58 8.98
C ALA A 2 9.85 7.26 7.50
N LEU A 3 11.13 7.03 7.16
CA LEU A 3 11.57 6.73 5.80
C LEU A 3 10.94 5.44 5.26
N SER A 4 10.96 4.37 6.06
CA SER A 4 10.36 3.08 5.68
C SER A 4 8.85 3.19 5.45
N LYS A 5 8.17 4.01 6.27
CA LYS A 5 6.75 4.29 6.11
C LYS A 5 6.47 5.08 4.83
N ALA A 6 7.26 6.11 4.54
CA ALA A 6 7.14 6.89 3.30
C ALA A 6 7.31 6.00 2.05
N ARG A 7 8.24 5.05 2.09
CA ARG A 7 8.42 4.06 1.02
C ARG A 7 7.21 3.15 0.84
N PHE A 8 6.67 2.60 1.92
CA PHE A 8 5.52 1.70 1.86
C PHE A 8 4.25 2.42 1.38
N GLU A 9 4.09 3.69 1.74
CA GLU A 9 2.95 4.54 1.36
C GLU A 9 3.16 5.30 0.03
N PHE A 10 4.25 5.03 -0.68
CA PHE A 10 4.58 5.68 -1.96
C PHE A 10 4.63 7.23 -1.89
N ARG A 11 4.97 7.77 -0.71
CA ARG A 11 5.23 9.20 -0.52
C ARG A 11 6.65 9.53 -0.97
N TRP A 12 6.87 9.50 -2.29
CA TRP A 12 8.20 9.62 -2.91
C TRP A 12 8.97 10.86 -2.47
N ALA A 13 8.34 12.03 -2.50
CA ALA A 13 8.96 13.28 -2.07
C ALA A 13 9.43 13.21 -0.61
N ASP A 14 8.61 12.67 0.28
CA ASP A 14 8.96 12.50 1.69
C ASP A 14 10.08 11.48 1.86
N GLN A 15 10.06 10.38 1.07
CA GLN A 15 11.13 9.39 1.09
C GLN A 15 12.48 10.01 0.69
N PHE A 16 12.51 10.85 -0.35
CA PHE A 16 13.74 11.54 -0.76
C PHE A 16 14.21 12.51 0.32
N ASN A 17 13.32 13.37 0.81
CA ASN A 17 13.64 14.38 1.82
C ASN A 17 14.10 13.77 3.17
N LEU A 18 13.68 12.55 3.48
CA LEU A 18 14.12 11.80 4.66
C LEU A 18 15.42 11.00 4.42
N GLY A 19 15.93 10.97 3.18
CA GLY A 19 17.21 10.38 2.83
C GLY A 19 18.38 11.21 3.37
N LEU A 20 19.55 10.57 3.48
CA LEU A 20 20.78 11.26 3.88
C LEU A 20 21.25 12.27 2.81
N ASP A 21 20.99 11.93 1.54
CA ASP A 21 21.24 12.75 0.37
C ASP A 21 19.97 12.78 -0.50
N PRO A 22 19.07 13.77 -0.28
CA PRO A 22 17.81 13.86 -0.99
C PRO A 22 17.94 14.09 -2.50
N ASP A 23 18.98 14.79 -2.93
CA ASP A 23 19.20 15.14 -4.34
C ASP A 23 19.57 13.89 -5.13
N THR A 24 20.58 13.14 -4.66
CA THR A 24 20.96 11.85 -5.27
C THR A 24 19.79 10.86 -5.27
N ALA A 25 19.01 10.79 -4.19
CA ALA A 25 17.86 9.89 -4.10
C ALA A 25 16.78 10.20 -5.15
N ARG A 26 16.58 11.49 -5.46
CA ARG A 26 15.64 11.94 -6.48
C ARG A 26 16.18 11.67 -7.88
N GLU A 27 17.45 11.96 -8.12
CA GLU A 27 18.10 11.70 -9.40
C GLU A 27 17.99 10.23 -9.81
N PHE A 28 18.30 9.29 -8.91
CA PHE A 28 18.21 7.85 -9.21
C PHE A 28 16.79 7.37 -9.50
N HIS A 29 15.78 7.97 -8.88
CA HIS A 29 14.39 7.68 -9.23
C HIS A 29 14.07 8.22 -10.64
N ASP A 30 14.52 9.44 -10.95
CA ASP A 30 14.13 10.19 -12.14
C ASP A 30 14.86 9.75 -13.40
N GLU A 31 16.02 9.11 -13.27
CA GLU A 31 16.74 8.44 -14.36
C GLU A 31 15.85 7.49 -15.17
N THR A 32 14.90 6.83 -14.50
CA THR A 32 14.01 5.83 -15.11
C THR A 32 12.55 6.27 -15.15
N LEU A 33 12.15 7.17 -14.24
CA LEU A 33 10.79 7.68 -14.11
C LEU A 33 10.78 9.22 -13.99
N PRO A 34 11.14 9.94 -15.07
CA PRO A 34 11.36 11.39 -15.02
C PRO A 34 10.06 12.21 -14.88
N GLN A 35 8.92 11.61 -15.19
CA GLN A 35 7.63 12.31 -15.18
C GLN A 35 7.18 12.63 -13.75
N ASP A 36 6.64 13.83 -13.52
CA ASP A 36 6.14 14.23 -12.19
C ASP A 36 5.06 13.28 -11.66
N GLY A 37 4.26 12.69 -12.55
CA GLY A 37 3.27 11.67 -12.22
C GLY A 37 3.87 10.41 -11.57
N ALA A 38 5.16 10.12 -11.77
CA ALA A 38 5.82 9.01 -11.11
C ALA A 38 6.03 9.24 -9.61
N LYS A 39 6.08 10.50 -9.16
CA LYS A 39 6.21 10.86 -7.73
C LYS A 39 4.94 10.60 -6.92
N VAL A 40 3.85 10.28 -7.59
CA VAL A 40 2.59 9.84 -6.98
C VAL A 40 2.24 8.39 -7.34
N ALA A 41 3.13 7.70 -8.06
CA ALA A 41 2.87 6.35 -8.53
C ALA A 41 3.07 5.32 -7.41
N HIS A 42 2.16 4.34 -7.33
CA HIS A 42 2.25 3.21 -6.41
C HIS A 42 3.15 2.07 -6.92
N PHE A 43 4.30 2.44 -7.51
CA PHE A 43 5.35 1.49 -7.92
C PHE A 43 6.68 2.24 -8.08
N CYS A 44 7.78 1.50 -8.04
CA CYS A 44 9.11 2.00 -8.37
C CYS A 44 9.56 1.50 -9.74
N SER A 45 10.70 1.99 -10.20
CA SER A 45 11.32 1.60 -11.48
C SER A 45 11.76 0.14 -11.57
N MET A 46 11.88 -0.57 -10.44
CA MET A 46 12.33 -1.96 -10.44
C MET A 46 11.23 -2.96 -10.82
N CYS A 47 10.05 -2.86 -10.20
CA CYS A 47 9.00 -3.88 -10.33
C CYS A 47 7.87 -3.47 -11.27
N GLY A 48 7.78 -2.18 -11.62
CA GLY A 48 6.72 -1.66 -12.46
C GLY A 48 5.31 -1.75 -11.84
N PRO A 49 4.27 -1.35 -12.59
CA PRO A 49 2.92 -1.14 -12.07
C PRO A 49 2.17 -2.42 -11.67
N HIS A 50 2.59 -3.57 -12.20
CA HIS A 50 1.90 -4.86 -12.04
C HIS A 50 2.50 -5.75 -10.95
N PHE A 51 3.80 -5.61 -10.66
CA PHE A 51 4.52 -6.54 -9.78
C PHE A 51 5.14 -5.86 -8.55
N CYS A 52 4.75 -4.62 -8.24
CA CYS A 52 5.22 -3.97 -7.02
C CYS A 52 4.67 -4.68 -5.77
N SER A 53 5.56 -5.32 -5.02
CA SER A 53 5.22 -6.10 -3.82
C SER A 53 4.50 -5.29 -2.74
N MET A 54 4.88 -4.02 -2.55
CA MET A 54 4.25 -3.13 -1.58
C MET A 54 2.79 -2.82 -1.96
N LYS A 55 2.54 -2.55 -3.25
CA LYS A 55 1.19 -2.30 -3.76
C LYS A 55 0.32 -3.55 -3.60
N ILE A 56 0.83 -4.71 -4.03
CA ILE A 56 0.12 -5.99 -3.88
C ILE A 56 -0.21 -6.27 -2.41
N THR A 57 0.72 -5.96 -1.49
CA THR A 57 0.48 -6.12 -0.05
C THR A 57 -0.65 -5.22 0.43
N GLN A 58 -0.71 -3.97 -0.04
CA GLN A 58 -1.80 -3.05 0.30
C GLN A 58 -3.14 -3.56 -0.26
N ASP A 59 -3.19 -3.97 -1.53
CA ASP A 59 -4.39 -4.51 -2.17
C ASP A 59 -4.94 -5.74 -1.41
N VAL A 60 -4.07 -6.64 -0.97
CA VAL A 60 -4.45 -7.82 -0.16
C VAL A 60 -4.98 -7.40 1.21
N ARG A 61 -4.35 -6.42 1.88
CA ARG A 61 -4.82 -5.92 3.19
C ARG A 61 -6.20 -5.30 3.06
N ASP A 62 -6.42 -4.48 2.04
CA ASP A 62 -7.71 -3.82 1.79
C ASP A 62 -8.81 -4.85 1.47
N TYR A 63 -8.49 -5.87 0.67
CA TYR A 63 -9.40 -6.99 0.39
C TYR A 63 -9.81 -7.74 1.66
N VAL A 64 -8.85 -8.08 2.52
CA VAL A 64 -9.13 -8.76 3.80
C VAL A 64 -9.95 -7.86 4.72
N GLU A 65 -9.63 -6.57 4.81
CA GLU A 65 -10.40 -5.63 5.65
C GLU A 65 -11.86 -5.53 5.18
N GLN A 66 -12.11 -5.46 3.87
CA GLN A 66 -13.45 -5.47 3.32
C GLN A 66 -14.19 -6.77 3.64
N GLY A 67 -13.53 -7.92 3.49
CA GLY A 67 -14.09 -9.23 3.84
C GLY A 67 -14.45 -9.32 5.33
N LEU A 68 -13.58 -8.82 6.21
CA LEU A 68 -13.85 -8.77 7.65
C LEU A 68 -15.03 -7.86 7.99
N LYS A 69 -15.15 -6.70 7.35
CA LYS A 69 -16.32 -5.81 7.50
C LYS A 69 -17.61 -6.50 7.06
N GLN A 70 -17.59 -7.21 5.94
CA GLN A 70 -18.75 -7.99 5.47
C GLN A 70 -19.13 -9.08 6.47
N LYS A 71 -18.16 -9.83 7.00
CA LYS A 71 -18.40 -10.86 8.01
C LYS A 71 -18.90 -10.30 9.33
N ALA A 72 -18.42 -9.14 9.75
CA ALA A 72 -18.95 -8.45 10.93
C ALA A 72 -20.44 -8.08 10.75
N VAL A 73 -20.82 -7.57 9.57
CA VAL A 73 -22.23 -7.28 9.24
C VAL A 73 -23.06 -8.57 9.18
N GLU A 74 -22.54 -9.64 8.58
CA GLU A 74 -23.21 -10.94 8.52
C GLU A 74 -23.47 -11.50 9.93
N PHE A 75 -22.46 -11.43 10.81
CA PHE A 75 -22.55 -11.88 12.20
C PHE A 75 -23.67 -11.16 12.96
N VAL A 76 -23.72 -9.83 12.86
CA VAL A 76 -24.78 -9.03 13.49
C VAL A 76 -26.16 -9.39 12.92
N LYS A 77 -26.28 -9.58 11.59
CA LYS A 77 -27.55 -9.96 10.95
C LYS A 77 -28.04 -11.34 11.36
N LYS A 78 -27.14 -12.29 11.63
CA LYS A 78 -27.44 -13.65 12.10
C LYS A 78 -27.67 -13.75 13.62
N GLY A 79 -27.91 -12.62 14.29
CA GLY A 79 -28.22 -12.57 15.72
C GLY A 79 -27.02 -12.46 16.65
N GLY A 80 -25.80 -12.32 16.13
CA GLY A 80 -24.59 -12.18 16.95
C GLY A 80 -24.22 -13.45 17.73
N GLU A 81 -24.71 -14.61 17.29
CA GLU A 81 -24.41 -15.89 17.93
C GLU A 81 -23.19 -16.56 17.30
N ILE A 82 -22.25 -16.99 18.15
CA ILE A 82 -21.05 -17.72 17.72
C ILE A 82 -21.41 -19.11 17.16
N TYR A 83 -22.42 -19.76 17.73
CA TYR A 83 -22.86 -21.09 17.33
C TYR A 83 -24.23 -21.01 16.66
N GLN A 84 -24.27 -21.27 15.36
CA GLN A 84 -25.51 -21.35 14.60
C GLN A 84 -26.02 -22.80 14.64
N LYS A 85 -27.32 -23.00 14.85
CA LYS A 85 -27.91 -24.34 14.71
C LYS A 85 -27.88 -24.74 13.23
N PRO A 86 -27.47 -25.97 12.88
CA PRO A 86 -27.57 -26.45 11.51
C PRO A 86 -29.04 -26.51 11.10
N GLU A 87 -29.34 -26.04 9.88
CA GLU A 87 -30.65 -26.18 9.23
C GLU A 87 -30.92 -27.63 8.82
#